data_AF-V9Z3S2-F1
#
_entry.id   AF-V9Z3S2-F1
#
_cell.length_a   1.000
_cell.length_b   1.000
_cell.length_c   1.000
_cell.angle_alpha   90.00
_cell.angle_beta   90.00
_cell.angle_gamma   90.00
#
_symmetry.space_group_name_H-M   'P 1'
#
loop_
_entity.id
_entity.type
_entity.pdbx_description
1 polymer ?
#
loop_
_entity_poly.entity_id
_entity_poly.type
_entity_poly.pdbx_seq_one_letter_code
_entity_poly.pdbx_strand_id
1 'polypeptide(L)'
;MSDPFYATVNHRAVLSQFGLLRRVESSALVTGDREVLRVDDLVFHISLAQSVVRDEYSGLHLTTINPKVGRLDVTTLRFDELTVIIGPPGLRQRLGKRLTAHDADLIRAGVRSPAMEHAVRDHLRFYTGRPYPIG
;
A
#
# COMPACT_ATOMS: atom_id res chain seq x y z
N MET A 1 -20.42 -2.58 27.94
CA MET A 1 -20.60 -1.98 26.61
C MET A 1 -19.52 -2.55 25.72
N SER A 2 -19.88 -3.43 24.79
CA SER A 2 -18.95 -4.03 23.82
C SER A 2 -19.02 -3.22 22.54
N ASP A 3 -17.90 -2.66 22.10
CA ASP A 3 -17.80 -1.80 20.92
C ASP A 3 -18.23 -2.54 19.63
N PRO A 4 -18.89 -1.86 18.68
CA PRO A 4 -19.41 -2.49 17.48
C PRO A 4 -18.27 -2.71 16.45
N PHE A 5 -18.14 -3.95 15.98
CA PHE A 5 -17.45 -4.33 14.74
C PHE A 5 -16.00 -3.84 14.57
N TYR A 6 -15.08 -4.40 15.36
CA TYR A 6 -13.72 -4.62 14.86
C TYR A 6 -13.62 -6.06 14.39
N ALA A 7 -13.82 -6.25 13.08
CA ALA A 7 -13.55 -7.54 12.46
C ALA A 7 -12.08 -7.87 12.68
N THR A 8 -11.83 -8.98 13.38
CA THR A 8 -10.48 -9.53 13.57
C THR A 8 -9.83 -9.67 12.21
N VAL A 9 -8.68 -9.03 12.02
CA VAL A 9 -8.02 -8.98 10.72
C VAL A 9 -7.61 -10.39 10.30
N ASN A 10 -8.09 -10.86 9.14
CA ASN A 10 -7.73 -12.19 8.65
C ASN A 10 -6.29 -12.18 8.12
N HIS A 11 -5.33 -12.58 8.96
CA HIS A 11 -3.91 -12.56 8.64
C HIS A 11 -3.58 -13.27 7.31
N ARG A 12 -4.18 -14.44 7.04
CA ARG A 12 -3.96 -15.18 5.77
C ARG A 12 -4.41 -14.36 4.57
N ALA A 13 -5.51 -13.63 4.72
CA ALA A 13 -6.06 -12.81 3.67
C ALA A 13 -5.23 -11.52 3.47
N VAL A 14 -4.74 -10.91 4.54
CA VAL A 14 -3.83 -9.76 4.43
C VAL A 14 -2.46 -10.17 3.84
N LEU A 15 -1.97 -11.38 4.12
CA LEU A 15 -0.78 -11.93 3.47
C LEU A 15 -0.97 -12.15 1.96
N SER A 16 -2.21 -12.31 1.47
CA SER A 16 -2.50 -12.39 0.02
C SER A 16 -2.27 -11.06 -0.71
N GLN A 17 -2.08 -9.96 0.05
CA GLN A 17 -1.68 -8.67 -0.51
C GLN A 17 -0.26 -8.74 -1.07
N PHE A 18 0.57 -9.70 -0.65
CA PHE A 18 1.81 -10.00 -1.36
C PHE A 18 1.52 -10.42 -2.81
N GLY A 19 1.98 -9.59 -3.72
CA GLY A 19 1.73 -9.60 -5.15
C GLY A 19 1.08 -8.31 -5.65
N LEU A 20 0.79 -7.31 -4.79
CA LEU A 20 0.17 -6.06 -5.23
C LEU A 20 1.11 -5.25 -6.15
N LEU A 21 2.40 -5.15 -5.83
CA LEU A 21 3.38 -4.58 -6.77
C LEU A 21 3.54 -5.45 -8.00
N ARG A 22 3.52 -6.79 -7.86
CA ARG A 22 3.60 -7.72 -9.01
C ARG A 22 2.46 -7.57 -10.01
N ARG A 23 1.27 -7.23 -9.55
CA ARG A 23 0.09 -6.97 -10.39
C ARG A 23 0.24 -5.67 -11.18
N VAL A 24 0.95 -4.70 -10.62
CA VAL A 24 1.23 -3.43 -11.27
C VAL A 24 2.40 -3.54 -12.23
N GLU A 25 3.47 -4.21 -11.79
CA GLU A 25 4.73 -4.42 -12.52
C GLU A 25 5.24 -5.83 -12.31
N SER A 26 5.35 -6.60 -13.39
CA SER A 26 5.72 -8.02 -13.36
C SER A 26 7.14 -8.30 -12.84
N SER A 27 8.00 -7.27 -12.82
CA SER A 27 9.38 -7.33 -12.32
C SER A 27 9.50 -7.27 -10.80
N ALA A 28 8.40 -7.06 -10.05
CA ALA A 28 8.44 -7.01 -8.60
C ALA A 28 8.74 -8.39 -7.97
N LEU A 29 9.47 -8.38 -6.86
CA LEU A 29 9.87 -9.57 -6.09
C LEU A 29 9.22 -9.54 -4.71
N VAL A 30 8.73 -10.68 -4.22
CA VAL A 30 8.33 -10.84 -2.81
C VAL A 30 9.52 -11.40 -2.04
N THR A 31 9.93 -10.74 -0.95
CA THR A 31 11.01 -11.19 -0.07
C THR A 31 10.55 -11.12 1.39
N GLY A 32 10.32 -12.26 2.02
CA GLY A 32 9.80 -12.31 3.40
C GLY A 32 8.41 -11.69 3.49
N ASP A 33 8.28 -10.63 4.27
CA ASP A 33 7.05 -9.89 4.58
C ASP A 33 6.90 -8.58 3.78
N ARG A 34 7.65 -8.44 2.68
CA ARG A 34 7.61 -7.27 1.81
C ARG A 34 7.69 -7.64 0.34
N GLU A 35 7.04 -6.84 -0.48
CA GLU A 35 7.31 -6.75 -1.90
C GLU A 35 8.30 -5.65 -2.20
N VAL A 36 9.14 -5.89 -3.20
CA VAL A 36 10.18 -4.98 -3.66
C VAL A 36 10.05 -4.83 -5.17
N LEU A 37 9.93 -3.60 -5.64
CA LEU A 37 9.98 -3.26 -7.06
C LEU A 37 11.14 -2.29 -7.27
N ARG A 38 11.96 -2.54 -8.29
CA ARG A 38 13.01 -1.61 -8.71
C ARG A 38 12.60 -1.00 -10.05
N VAL A 39 12.56 0.32 -10.12
CA VAL A 39 12.30 1.06 -11.36
C VAL A 39 13.35 2.16 -11.45
N ASP A 40 14.14 2.15 -12.51
CA ASP A 40 15.26 3.08 -12.70
C ASP A 40 16.20 3.10 -11.48
N ASP A 41 16.40 4.26 -10.87
CA ASP A 41 17.21 4.45 -9.66
C ASP A 41 16.39 4.44 -8.37
N LEU A 42 15.14 3.97 -8.43
CA LEU A 42 14.22 3.88 -7.29
C LEU A 42 13.96 2.44 -6.89
N VAL A 43 13.81 2.25 -5.58
CA VAL A 43 13.38 1.01 -4.95
C VAL A 43 12.12 1.30 -4.16
N PHE A 44 11.04 0.60 -4.49
CA PHE A 44 9.76 0.67 -3.81
C PHE A 44 9.58 -0.58 -2.96
N HIS A 45 9.25 -0.40 -1.69
CA HIS A 45 8.84 -1.48 -0.81
C HIS A 45 7.36 -1.35 -0.46
N ILE A 46 6.64 -2.46 -0.48
CA ILE A 46 5.33 -2.59 0.17
C ILE A 46 5.43 -3.64 1.25
N SER A 47 5.01 -3.31 2.47
CA SER A 47 4.82 -4.25 3.57
C SER A 47 3.52 -3.99 4.29
N LEU A 48 3.12 -4.90 5.18
CA LEU A 48 1.96 -4.69 6.04
C LEU A 48 2.29 -3.73 7.18
N ALA A 49 1.35 -2.85 7.52
CA ALA A 49 1.47 -1.91 8.64
C ALA A 49 0.84 -2.51 9.89
N GLN A 50 1.67 -3.04 10.80
CA GLN A 50 1.18 -3.61 12.05
C GLN A 50 0.67 -2.52 12.99
N SER A 51 -0.47 -2.78 13.62
CA SER A 51 -1.04 -1.97 14.68
C SER A 51 -0.39 -2.38 16.00
N VAL A 52 0.30 -1.44 16.64
CA VAL A 52 0.91 -1.61 17.97
C VAL A 52 -0.15 -1.93 19.04
N VAL A 53 -1.42 -1.57 18.80
CA VAL A 53 -2.49 -1.66 19.81
C VAL A 53 -3.16 -3.03 19.83
N ARG A 54 -3.10 -3.81 18.75
CA ARG A 54 -3.98 -4.98 18.58
C ARG A 54 -3.33 -6.26 18.05
N ASP A 55 -2.02 -6.26 17.81
CA ASP A 55 -1.34 -7.37 17.12
C ASP A 55 -2.01 -7.72 15.76
N GLU A 56 -2.62 -6.71 15.14
CA GLU A 56 -3.36 -6.79 13.88
C GLU A 56 -2.69 -5.92 12.83
N TYR A 57 -2.95 -6.13 11.54
CA TYR A 57 -2.51 -5.21 10.50
C TYR A 57 -3.54 -4.10 10.27
N SER A 58 -3.11 -2.85 10.38
CA SER A 58 -3.93 -1.66 10.17
C SER A 58 -3.88 -1.10 8.77
N GLY A 59 -2.97 -1.58 7.91
CA GLY A 59 -2.74 -0.98 6.61
C GLY A 59 -1.57 -1.58 5.82
N LEU A 60 -1.10 -0.82 4.85
CA LEU A 60 0.12 -1.07 4.08
C LEU A 60 1.12 0.06 4.29
N HIS A 61 2.41 -0.27 4.45
CA HIS A 61 3.51 0.68 4.36
C HIS A 61 4.08 0.67 2.95
N LEU A 62 4.08 1.82 2.30
CA LEU A 62 4.77 2.07 1.05
C LEU A 62 6.00 2.89 1.36
N THR A 63 7.16 2.37 0.99
CA THR A 63 8.44 3.08 1.16
C THR A 63 9.07 3.30 -0.20
N THR A 64 9.48 4.54 -0.48
CA THR A 64 10.25 4.87 -1.68
C THR A 64 11.67 5.22 -1.27
N ILE A 65 12.65 4.56 -1.88
CA ILE A 65 14.08 4.74 -1.64
C ILE A 65 14.76 5.06 -2.95
N ASN A 66 15.64 6.05 -2.96
CA ASN A 66 16.67 6.18 -3.98
C ASN A 66 18.00 5.74 -3.35
N PRO A 67 18.66 4.66 -3.80
CA PRO A 67 19.87 4.15 -3.16
C PRO A 67 21.01 5.17 -3.05
N LYS A 68 21.01 6.23 -3.84
CA LYS A 68 22.05 7.29 -3.81
C LYS A 68 21.83 8.30 -2.69
N VAL A 69 20.57 8.60 -2.36
CA VAL A 69 20.22 9.66 -1.38
C VAL A 69 19.45 9.13 -0.17
N GLY A 70 19.11 7.85 -0.17
CA GLY A 70 18.39 7.17 0.91
C GLY A 70 16.88 7.20 0.73
N ARG A 71 16.17 7.14 1.87
CA ARG A 71 14.71 7.05 1.91
C ARG A 71 14.09 8.39 1.51
N LEU A 72 13.33 8.39 0.43
CA LEU A 72 12.62 9.56 -0.07
C LEU A 72 11.28 9.75 0.65
N ASP A 73 10.55 8.65 0.90
CA ASP A 73 9.21 8.72 1.47
C ASP A 73 8.77 7.43 2.17
N VAL A 74 7.87 7.59 3.13
CA VAL A 74 7.12 6.52 3.79
C VAL A 74 5.68 6.96 3.91
N THR A 75 4.80 6.25 3.21
CA THR A 75 3.36 6.45 3.24
C THR A 75 2.71 5.23 3.88
N THR A 76 1.74 5.45 4.76
CA THR A 76 0.92 4.36 5.32
C THR A 76 -0.49 4.50 4.78
N LEU A 77 -0.98 3.46 4.10
CA LEU A 77 -2.37 3.36 3.69
C LEU A 77 -3.09 2.59 4.76
N ARG A 78 -3.77 3.28 5.67
CA ARG A 78 -4.56 2.61 6.69
C ARG A 78 -5.90 2.18 6.11
N PHE A 79 -6.38 1.00 6.52
CA PHE A 79 -7.68 0.50 6.07
C PHE A 79 -8.86 1.29 6.65
N ASP A 80 -8.68 1.96 7.78
CA ASP A 80 -9.67 2.86 8.36
C ASP A 80 -9.62 4.28 7.77
N GLU A 81 -8.58 4.61 7.00
CA GLU A 81 -8.45 5.92 6.36
C GLU A 81 -9.04 5.89 4.94
N LEU A 82 -10.16 6.59 4.76
CA LEU A 82 -10.87 6.72 3.47
C LEU A 82 -10.18 7.68 2.48
N THR A 83 -8.94 8.09 2.76
CA THR A 83 -8.18 9.04 1.92
C THR A 83 -6.74 8.59 1.82
N VAL A 84 -6.26 8.44 0.58
CA VAL A 84 -4.85 8.14 0.32
C VAL A 84 -4.08 9.44 0.10
N ILE A 85 -2.99 9.59 0.84
CA ILE A 85 -2.04 10.69 0.70
C ILE A 85 -0.67 10.08 0.39
N ILE A 86 -0.05 10.50 -0.70
CA ILE A 86 1.29 10.05 -1.11
C ILE A 86 2.25 11.23 -1.21
N GLY A 87 3.55 10.96 -1.28
CA GLY A 87 4.56 11.97 -1.48
C GLY A 87 5.26 12.37 -0.18
N PRO A 88 6.50 12.89 -0.28
CA PRO A 88 7.29 13.22 0.89
C PRO A 88 6.63 14.34 1.71
N PRO A 89 6.98 14.49 3.00
CA PRO A 89 6.54 15.63 3.80
C PRO A 89 6.77 16.96 3.07
N GLY A 90 5.73 17.78 2.92
CA GLY A 90 5.78 19.06 2.20
C GLY A 90 5.33 19.00 0.73
N LEU A 91 5.25 17.82 0.11
CA LEU A 91 4.71 17.61 -1.25
C LEU A 91 3.58 16.57 -1.27
N ARG A 92 2.92 16.41 -0.12
CA ARG A 92 1.84 15.43 0.05
C ARG A 92 0.70 15.72 -0.92
N GLN A 93 0.39 14.77 -1.79
CA GLN A 93 -0.72 14.83 -2.71
C GLN A 93 -1.82 13.86 -2.26
N ARG A 94 -3.05 14.36 -2.16
CA ARG A 94 -4.22 13.50 -2.06
C ARG A 94 -4.44 12.82 -3.41
N LEU A 95 -4.52 11.50 -3.40
CA LEU A 95 -4.89 10.77 -4.61
C LEU A 95 -6.37 10.97 -4.94
N GLY A 96 -6.67 10.97 -6.24
CA GLY A 96 -8.02 11.23 -6.74
C GLY A 96 -9.04 10.15 -6.37
N LYS A 97 -8.59 8.96 -5.95
CA LYS A 97 -9.45 7.86 -5.48
C LYS A 97 -9.48 7.80 -3.96
N ARG A 98 -10.65 8.07 -3.38
CA ARG A 98 -10.95 7.76 -1.99
C ARG A 98 -11.12 6.25 -1.83
N LEU A 99 -10.46 5.68 -0.82
CA LEU A 99 -10.80 4.33 -0.36
C LEU A 99 -12.18 4.42 0.30
N THR A 100 -13.09 3.51 -0.03
CA THR A 100 -14.38 3.39 0.65
C THR A 100 -14.30 2.40 1.81
N ALA A 101 -15.30 2.40 2.70
CA ALA A 101 -15.40 1.36 3.74
C ALA A 101 -15.49 -0.05 3.12
N HIS A 102 -16.15 -0.16 1.96
CA HIS A 102 -16.20 -1.41 1.20
C HIS A 102 -14.81 -1.84 0.70
N ASP A 103 -14.00 -0.91 0.17
CA ASP A 103 -12.63 -1.21 -0.23
C ASP A 103 -11.80 -1.69 0.95
N ALA A 104 -11.93 -1.03 2.11
CA ALA A 104 -11.27 -1.44 3.34
C ALA A 104 -11.64 -2.87 3.76
N ASP A 105 -12.92 -3.23 3.68
CA ASP A 105 -13.40 -4.57 4.01
C ASP A 105 -12.91 -5.62 3.02
N LEU A 106 -12.89 -5.30 1.71
CA LEU A 106 -12.27 -6.17 0.70
C LEU A 106 -10.80 -6.43 1.04
N ILE A 107 -10.05 -5.40 1.42
CA ILE A 107 -8.63 -5.52 1.73
C ILE A 107 -8.41 -6.35 3.01
N ARG A 108 -9.21 -6.10 4.06
CA ARG A 108 -9.21 -6.92 5.30
C ARG A 108 -9.54 -8.38 5.02
N ALA A 109 -10.41 -8.62 4.04
CA ALA A 109 -10.75 -9.95 3.56
C ALA A 109 -9.75 -10.52 2.55
N GLY A 110 -8.62 -9.85 2.29
CA GLY A 110 -7.60 -10.29 1.33
C GLY A 110 -8.07 -10.34 -0.11
N VAL A 111 -9.15 -9.64 -0.40
CA VAL A 111 -9.72 -9.50 -1.74
C VAL A 111 -9.08 -8.27 -2.40
N ARG A 112 -8.93 -8.35 -3.73
CA ARG A 112 -8.45 -7.22 -4.52
C ARG A 112 -9.40 -6.04 -4.36
N SER A 113 -8.86 -4.89 -3.98
CA SER A 113 -9.54 -3.60 -4.14
C SER A 113 -8.91 -2.86 -5.33
N PRO A 114 -9.68 -2.59 -6.41
CA PRO A 114 -9.21 -1.75 -7.51
C PRO A 114 -8.76 -0.35 -7.05
N ALA A 115 -9.33 0.18 -5.97
CA ALA A 115 -8.94 1.46 -5.40
C ALA A 115 -7.56 1.41 -4.76
N MET A 116 -7.22 0.32 -4.07
CA MET A 116 -5.89 0.11 -3.48
C MET A 116 -4.82 -0.10 -4.56
N GLU A 117 -5.12 -0.90 -5.59
CA GLU A 117 -4.19 -1.07 -6.72
C GLU A 117 -3.95 0.27 -7.43
N HIS A 118 -4.99 1.09 -7.63
CA HIS A 118 -4.83 2.45 -8.13
C HIS A 118 -3.97 3.31 -7.20
N ALA A 119 -4.17 3.22 -5.89
CA ALA A 119 -3.37 3.99 -4.93
C ALA A 119 -1.87 3.66 -5.03
N VAL A 120 -1.53 2.36 -5.14
CA VAL A 120 -0.15 1.93 -5.38
C VAL A 120 0.37 2.41 -6.73
N ARG A 121 -0.43 2.31 -7.80
CA ARG A 121 -0.05 2.79 -9.14
C ARG A 121 0.22 4.29 -9.16
N ASP A 122 -0.64 5.08 -8.53
CA ASP A 122 -0.47 6.53 -8.46
C ASP A 122 0.74 6.90 -7.60
N HIS A 123 1.02 6.15 -6.52
CA HIS A 123 2.25 6.29 -5.73
C HIS A 123 3.49 6.08 -6.59
N LEU A 124 3.54 4.98 -7.35
CA LEU A 124 4.65 4.72 -8.26
C LEU A 124 4.76 5.82 -9.32
N ARG A 125 3.64 6.22 -9.93
CA ARG A 125 3.59 7.26 -10.97
C ARG A 125 4.08 8.61 -10.47
N PHE A 126 3.78 8.99 -9.23
CA PHE A 126 4.27 10.23 -8.65
C PHE A 126 5.81 10.32 -8.66
N TYR A 127 6.49 9.20 -8.39
CA TYR A 127 7.95 9.16 -8.36
C TYR A 127 8.60 8.86 -9.71
N THR A 128 7.98 8.01 -10.53
CA THR A 128 8.58 7.58 -11.81
C THR A 128 8.15 8.44 -12.99
N GLY A 129 7.05 9.19 -12.86
CA GLY A 129 6.41 9.91 -13.96
C GLY A 129 5.75 9.00 -15.01
N ARG A 130 5.79 7.67 -14.83
CA ARG A 130 5.33 6.70 -15.82
C ARG A 130 3.86 6.32 -15.61
N PRO A 131 3.06 6.20 -16.69
CA PRO A 131 1.78 5.51 -16.63
C PRO A 131 2.00 3.99 -16.52
N TYR A 132 1.27 3.33 -15.62
CA TYR A 132 1.31 1.87 -15.46
C TYR A 132 0.08 1.23 -16.15
N PRO A 133 0.24 0.18 -16.97
CA PRO A 133 -0.85 -0.39 -17.76
C PRO A 133 -1.93 -1.01 -16.86
N ILE A 134 -3.21 -0.80 -17.21
CA ILE A 134 -4.35 -1.43 -16.55
C ILE A 134 -4.34 -2.90 -16.94
N GLY A 135 -4.09 -3.77 -15.95
CA GLY A 135 -4.21 -5.23 -16.11
C GLY A 135 -5.64 -5.70 -15.89
#